data_AF-A0A9W9QBQ1-F1
#
_entry.id   AF-A0A9W9QBQ1-F1
#
_cell.length_a   1.000
_cell.length_b   1.000
_cell.length_c   1.000
_cell.angle_alpha   90.00
_cell.angle_beta   90.00
_cell.angle_gamma   90.00
#
_symmetry.space_group_name_H-M   'P 1'
#
loop_
_entity.id
_entity.type
_entity.pdbx_description
1 polymer ?
#
loop_
_entity_poly.entity_id
_entity_poly.type
_entity_poly.pdbx_seq_one_letter_code
_entity_poly.pdbx_strand_id
1 'polypeptide(L)'
;MLVQYFLLLETIVLRAVSGHLIVSSPEPYSNKTLNNSPLAADGSDFPCKLRTDAFLAPSTETIYKIGVKNTMRFIGSSTHGGGSCQLSLTEDLAPSKESKWKVIKSYEGGCPANVGGNLAGGPDADNNLQLDFVIPENIHSGRYTLAWTWFNRIGNREMYMNCAPITVTSGSSPQSYKSMQDQTASFPPMFIANINGCITKEGVDIRFPRPGSIIEHNGQPNNLLQEVEPPCTGTPTFTALAAIESNILDAARSDLGETISSSTSSALPRIQSPACSCRALRRNSDYR
;
A
#
# COMPACT_ATOMS: atom_id res chain seq x y z
N MET A 1 -41.05 -33.01 42.64
CA MET A 1 -40.79 -32.57 41.25
C MET A 1 -39.31 -32.31 41.11
N LEU A 2 -38.62 -32.93 40.15
CA LEU A 2 -37.27 -32.50 39.76
C LEU A 2 -37.41 -31.39 38.72
N VAL A 3 -36.58 -30.34 38.80
CA VAL A 3 -36.46 -29.32 37.76
C VAL A 3 -35.32 -29.72 36.84
N GLN A 4 -35.64 -30.00 35.59
CA GLN A 4 -34.69 -30.51 34.60
C GLN A 4 -34.04 -29.32 33.87
N TYR A 5 -32.84 -28.93 34.30
CA TYR A 5 -32.08 -27.86 33.65
C TYR A 5 -31.47 -28.36 32.34
N PHE A 6 -32.04 -27.93 31.21
CA PHE A 6 -31.44 -28.13 29.89
C PHE A 6 -30.29 -27.12 29.69
N LEU A 7 -29.05 -27.61 29.78
CA LEU A 7 -27.88 -26.87 29.31
C LEU A 7 -27.85 -26.90 27.78
N LEU A 8 -28.28 -25.79 27.16
CA LEU A 8 -28.06 -25.55 25.73
C LEU A 8 -26.57 -25.25 25.51
N LEU A 9 -25.83 -26.30 25.12
CA LEU A 9 -24.43 -26.19 24.74
C LEU A 9 -24.36 -25.65 23.30
N GLU A 10 -24.42 -24.32 23.13
CA GLU A 10 -24.24 -23.72 21.81
C GLU A 10 -22.80 -23.93 21.32
N THR A 11 -22.66 -24.88 20.40
CA THR A 11 -21.40 -25.15 19.72
C THR A 11 -21.11 -24.03 18.73
N ILE A 12 -20.28 -23.08 19.16
CA ILE A 12 -19.72 -22.04 18.27
C ILE A 12 -18.83 -22.72 17.24
N VAL A 13 -19.44 -23.16 16.13
CA VAL A 13 -18.72 -23.64 14.95
C VAL A 13 -18.04 -22.44 14.32
N LEU A 14 -16.74 -22.30 14.54
CA LEU A 14 -15.87 -21.47 13.69
C LEU A 14 -15.94 -22.03 12.26
N ARG A 15 -16.90 -21.51 11.47
CA ARG A 15 -16.95 -21.77 10.03
C ARG A 15 -15.79 -21.02 9.40
N ALA A 16 -14.70 -21.72 9.14
CA ALA A 16 -13.64 -21.23 8.27
C ALA A 16 -14.28 -20.78 6.94
N VAL A 17 -14.20 -19.49 6.64
CA VAL A 17 -14.99 -18.88 5.57
C VAL A 17 -14.33 -19.17 4.23
N SER A 18 -14.65 -20.33 3.65
CA SER A 18 -14.31 -20.64 2.26
C SER A 18 -15.21 -19.82 1.34
N GLY A 19 -14.76 -18.61 1.01
CA GLY A 19 -15.55 -17.62 0.27
C GLY A 19 -14.88 -16.27 0.03
N HIS A 20 -13.65 -16.06 0.49
CA HIS A 20 -12.87 -14.84 0.27
C HIS A 20 -12.62 -14.54 -1.21
N LEU A 21 -12.03 -13.37 -1.47
CA LEU A 21 -12.00 -12.76 -2.80
C LEU A 21 -10.68 -13.01 -3.56
N ILE A 22 -10.81 -13.18 -4.88
CA ILE A 22 -9.69 -13.21 -5.84
C ILE A 22 -9.95 -12.18 -6.94
N VAL A 23 -8.91 -11.47 -7.38
CA VAL A 23 -8.93 -10.62 -8.58
C VAL A 23 -9.12 -11.48 -9.83
N SER A 24 -10.22 -11.30 -10.54
CA SER A 24 -10.55 -12.01 -11.80
C SER A 24 -10.23 -11.21 -13.06
N SER A 25 -10.10 -9.88 -12.95
CA SER A 25 -9.62 -9.00 -14.02
C SER A 25 -8.84 -7.84 -13.40
N PRO A 26 -7.60 -7.51 -13.83
CA PRO A 26 -6.78 -8.23 -14.82
C PRO A 26 -6.52 -9.68 -14.41
N GLU A 27 -6.28 -10.58 -15.37
CA GLU A 27 -6.03 -11.99 -15.02
C GLU A 27 -4.73 -12.11 -14.19
N PRO A 28 -4.78 -12.70 -12.98
CA PRO A 28 -3.65 -12.72 -12.08
C PRO A 28 -2.58 -13.74 -12.49
N TYR A 29 -1.37 -13.55 -11.97
CA TYR A 29 -0.29 -14.51 -12.13
C TYR A 29 -0.69 -15.89 -11.59
N SER A 30 -0.53 -16.91 -12.44
CA SER A 30 -0.87 -18.31 -12.16
C SER A 30 -2.27 -18.48 -11.56
N ASN A 31 -3.25 -17.83 -12.19
CA ASN A 31 -4.68 -17.86 -11.88
C ASN A 31 -5.19 -19.26 -11.45
N LYS A 32 -4.80 -20.32 -12.18
CA LYS A 32 -5.19 -21.72 -11.92
C LYS A 32 -4.73 -22.31 -10.57
N THR A 33 -3.75 -21.70 -9.91
CA THR A 33 -3.21 -22.15 -8.60
C THR A 33 -3.35 -21.07 -7.52
N LEU A 34 -3.93 -19.92 -7.87
CA LEU A 34 -4.23 -18.85 -6.92
C LEU A 34 -5.42 -19.27 -6.05
N ASN A 35 -5.29 -19.07 -4.73
CA ASN A 35 -6.36 -19.30 -3.77
C ASN A 35 -6.79 -17.97 -3.12
N ASN A 36 -7.99 -17.98 -2.53
CA ASN A 36 -8.61 -16.81 -1.93
C ASN A 36 -8.19 -16.55 -0.48
N SER A 37 -7.33 -17.38 0.12
CA SER A 37 -6.81 -17.14 1.46
C SER A 37 -6.02 -15.83 1.52
N PRO A 38 -6.01 -15.14 2.68
CA PRO A 38 -5.07 -14.04 2.90
C PRO A 38 -3.62 -14.52 2.79
N LEU A 39 -2.67 -13.59 2.82
CA LEU A 39 -1.27 -13.90 3.05
C LEU A 39 -1.10 -14.58 4.43
N ALA A 40 -0.05 -15.38 4.56
CA ALA A 40 0.33 -16.00 5.83
C ALA A 40 0.77 -14.92 6.84
N ALA A 41 0.36 -15.06 8.10
CA ALA A 41 0.59 -14.06 9.14
C ALA A 41 2.07 -13.89 9.57
N ASP A 42 2.94 -14.83 9.18
CA ASP A 42 4.41 -14.73 9.29
C ASP A 42 5.07 -14.06 8.06
N GLY A 43 4.26 -13.70 7.05
CA GLY A 43 4.70 -13.17 5.78
C GLY A 43 5.45 -14.16 4.90
N SER A 44 5.35 -15.48 5.14
CA SER A 44 6.08 -16.50 4.37
C SER A 44 5.71 -16.51 2.87
N ASP A 45 4.45 -16.24 2.51
CA ASP A 45 3.99 -16.13 1.11
C ASP A 45 3.95 -14.69 0.56
N PHE A 46 4.56 -13.71 1.25
CA PHE A 46 4.65 -12.33 0.76
C PHE A 46 5.90 -12.10 -0.11
N PRO A 47 5.79 -11.41 -1.27
CA PRO A 47 4.58 -10.84 -1.87
C PRO A 47 3.82 -11.81 -2.79
N CYS A 48 2.63 -11.41 -3.24
CA CYS A 48 1.90 -12.06 -4.35
C CYS A 48 1.49 -13.54 -4.14
N LYS A 49 1.47 -14.03 -2.89
CA LYS A 49 1.19 -15.43 -2.53
C LYS A 49 2.23 -16.37 -3.15
N LEU A 50 3.49 -16.20 -2.73
CA LEU A 50 4.64 -16.99 -3.16
C LEU A 50 4.37 -18.51 -3.03
N ARG A 51 4.68 -19.20 -4.12
CA ARG A 51 4.49 -20.64 -4.35
C ARG A 51 5.36 -21.03 -5.55
N THR A 52 5.55 -22.32 -5.78
CA THR A 52 6.45 -22.88 -6.82
C THR A 52 6.25 -22.26 -8.21
N ASP A 53 5.01 -21.88 -8.54
CA ASP A 53 4.61 -21.33 -9.83
C ASP A 53 4.13 -19.87 -9.75
N ALA A 54 4.45 -19.10 -8.71
CA ALA A 54 3.77 -17.83 -8.38
C ALA A 54 3.66 -16.76 -9.50
N PHE A 55 4.50 -16.80 -10.54
CA PHE A 55 4.66 -15.75 -11.54
C PHE A 55 4.52 -16.23 -13.01
N LEU A 56 3.74 -17.27 -13.29
CA LEU A 56 3.39 -17.61 -14.68
C LEU A 56 2.36 -16.59 -15.21
N ALA A 57 2.71 -15.91 -16.30
CA ALA A 57 1.81 -14.95 -16.93
C ALA A 57 0.62 -15.66 -17.61
N PRO A 58 -0.56 -15.01 -17.69
CA PRO A 58 -1.68 -15.49 -18.48
C PRO A 58 -1.36 -15.47 -19.97
N SER A 59 -2.13 -16.20 -20.76
CA SER A 59 -1.96 -16.29 -22.22
C SER A 59 -2.33 -15.00 -22.97
N THR A 60 -3.12 -14.14 -22.35
CA THR A 60 -3.56 -12.84 -22.90
C THR A 60 -2.97 -11.72 -22.06
N GLU A 61 -2.21 -10.82 -22.68
CA GLU A 61 -1.63 -9.66 -21.99
C GLU A 61 -2.72 -8.63 -21.64
N THR A 62 -2.76 -8.18 -20.39
CA THR A 62 -3.61 -7.03 -20.04
C THR A 62 -2.85 -5.73 -20.32
N ILE A 63 -3.36 -4.96 -21.29
CA ILE A 63 -2.80 -3.66 -21.67
C ILE A 63 -3.66 -2.53 -21.10
N TYR A 64 -3.04 -1.63 -20.34
CA TYR A 64 -3.68 -0.40 -19.87
C TYR A 64 -3.01 0.83 -20.50
N LYS A 65 -3.79 1.91 -20.63
CA LYS A 65 -3.32 3.20 -21.14
C LYS A 65 -3.22 4.22 -20.01
N ILE A 66 -2.15 4.99 -20.03
CA ILE A 66 -1.97 6.16 -19.16
C ILE A 66 -3.15 7.13 -19.35
N GLY A 67 -3.70 7.64 -18.24
CA GLY A 67 -4.84 8.55 -18.21
C GLY A 67 -6.21 7.94 -18.51
N VAL A 68 -6.29 6.65 -18.88
CA VAL A 68 -7.56 5.98 -19.19
C VAL A 68 -8.12 5.29 -17.95
N LYS A 69 -9.46 5.34 -17.78
CA LYS A 69 -10.20 4.62 -16.75
C LYS A 69 -10.25 3.13 -17.07
N ASN A 70 -9.80 2.31 -16.12
CA ASN A 70 -9.81 0.85 -16.14
C ASN A 70 -10.60 0.34 -14.93
N THR A 71 -10.99 -0.93 -14.96
CA THR A 71 -11.76 -1.57 -13.89
C THR A 71 -11.08 -2.87 -13.47
N MET A 72 -10.85 -3.05 -12.17
CA MET A 72 -10.49 -4.33 -11.56
C MET A 72 -11.76 -5.06 -11.14
N ARG A 73 -11.80 -6.39 -11.28
CA ARG A 73 -12.95 -7.25 -10.94
C ARG A 73 -12.56 -8.38 -10.00
N PHE A 74 -13.52 -8.88 -9.23
CA PHE A 74 -13.31 -9.90 -8.21
C PHE A 74 -14.34 -11.03 -8.31
N ILE A 75 -13.93 -12.24 -7.92
CA ILE A 75 -14.80 -13.38 -7.62
C ILE A 75 -14.74 -13.71 -6.12
N GLY A 76 -15.83 -14.24 -5.59
CA GLY A 76 -16.03 -14.61 -4.19
C GLY A 76 -17.14 -13.81 -3.52
N SER A 77 -17.44 -14.15 -2.27
CA SER A 77 -18.55 -13.58 -1.49
C SER A 77 -18.13 -12.87 -0.20
N SER A 78 -16.96 -13.21 0.35
CA SER A 78 -16.59 -12.84 1.71
C SER A 78 -15.79 -11.54 1.76
N THR A 79 -16.56 -10.45 1.70
CA THR A 79 -16.12 -9.04 1.72
C THR A 79 -15.79 -8.51 3.10
N HIS A 80 -15.99 -9.26 4.19
CA HIS A 80 -15.67 -8.86 5.59
C HIS A 80 -16.21 -7.47 6.00
N GLY A 81 -17.34 -7.06 5.44
CA GLY A 81 -17.92 -5.72 5.65
C GLY A 81 -17.10 -4.56 5.04
N GLY A 82 -16.20 -4.83 4.11
CA GLY A 82 -15.29 -3.87 3.51
C GLY A 82 -13.92 -3.85 4.20
N GLY A 83 -13.41 -2.65 4.46
CA GLY A 83 -12.00 -2.39 4.74
C GLY A 83 -11.42 -1.39 3.75
N SER A 84 -10.09 -1.35 3.71
CA SER A 84 -9.33 -0.41 2.87
C SER A 84 -8.32 -1.16 2.00
N CYS A 85 -8.06 -0.62 0.81
CA CYS A 85 -7.19 -1.24 -0.19
C CYS A 85 -6.18 -0.26 -0.79
N GLN A 86 -5.09 -0.80 -1.35
CA GLN A 86 -4.23 -0.07 -2.26
C GLN A 86 -4.07 -0.82 -3.59
N LEU A 87 -3.95 -0.06 -4.68
CA LEU A 87 -3.41 -0.53 -5.95
C LEU A 87 -1.99 0.00 -6.09
N SER A 88 -1.05 -0.91 -6.32
CA SER A 88 0.39 -0.61 -6.36
C SER A 88 1.08 -1.26 -7.54
N LEU A 89 2.05 -0.57 -8.15
CA LEU A 89 2.87 -1.09 -9.25
C LEU A 89 4.30 -1.37 -8.80
N THR A 90 4.92 -2.44 -9.30
CA THR A 90 6.39 -2.53 -9.38
C THR A 90 6.83 -2.91 -10.79
N GLU A 91 8.04 -2.52 -11.15
CA GLU A 91 8.72 -2.91 -12.40
C GLU A 91 9.23 -4.36 -12.34
N ASP A 92 9.29 -4.95 -11.14
CA ASP A 92 9.64 -6.35 -10.95
C ASP A 92 8.54 -7.26 -11.50
N LEU A 93 8.87 -8.10 -12.49
CA LEU A 93 7.92 -9.07 -13.10
C LEU A 93 7.83 -10.40 -12.34
N ALA A 94 8.64 -10.55 -11.28
CA ALA A 94 8.57 -11.62 -10.29
C ALA A 94 8.98 -11.07 -8.91
N PRO A 95 8.10 -10.30 -8.24
CA PRO A 95 8.45 -9.57 -7.01
C PRO A 95 8.94 -10.42 -5.83
N SER A 96 9.93 -9.89 -5.10
CA SER A 96 10.42 -10.43 -3.82
C SER A 96 10.08 -9.47 -2.66
N LYS A 97 10.54 -9.75 -1.44
CA LYS A 97 10.28 -8.88 -0.27
C LYS A 97 10.96 -7.51 -0.35
N GLU A 98 11.95 -7.39 -1.23
CA GLU A 98 12.77 -6.21 -1.49
C GLU A 98 12.18 -5.30 -2.59
N SER A 99 11.11 -5.75 -3.27
CA SER A 99 10.46 -5.06 -4.38
C SER A 99 9.89 -3.69 -4.03
N LYS A 100 10.09 -2.71 -4.93
CA LYS A 100 9.72 -1.30 -4.71
C LYS A 100 8.34 -0.97 -5.27
N TRP A 101 7.32 -1.36 -4.51
CA TRP A 101 5.92 -1.05 -4.80
C TRP A 101 5.62 0.46 -4.73
N LYS A 102 4.98 0.98 -5.77
CA LYS A 102 4.54 2.38 -5.96
C LYS A 102 3.01 2.43 -5.89
N VAL A 103 2.43 3.00 -4.83
CA VAL A 103 0.96 3.14 -4.71
C VAL A 103 0.46 4.12 -5.78
N ILE A 104 -0.46 3.67 -6.63
CA ILE A 104 -1.13 4.50 -7.64
C ILE A 104 -2.53 4.95 -7.24
N LYS A 105 -3.19 4.23 -6.32
CA LYS A 105 -4.49 4.62 -5.73
C LYS A 105 -4.71 3.94 -4.38
N SER A 106 -5.25 4.69 -3.42
CA SER A 106 -5.81 4.17 -2.16
C SER A 106 -7.34 4.21 -2.17
N TYR A 107 -7.96 3.22 -1.55
CA TYR A 107 -9.38 3.19 -1.22
C TYR A 107 -9.49 3.10 0.30
N GLU A 108 -9.93 4.18 0.95
CA GLU A 108 -10.06 4.26 2.40
C GLU A 108 -11.53 4.09 2.78
N GLY A 109 -11.87 2.83 3.07
CA GLY A 109 -13.20 2.36 3.43
C GLY A 109 -14.08 1.92 2.27
N GLY A 110 -14.97 0.97 2.58
CA GLY A 110 -15.89 0.37 1.61
C GLY A 110 -15.19 -0.42 0.49
N CYS A 111 -13.95 -0.82 0.70
CA CYS A 111 -13.19 -1.62 -0.25
C CYS A 111 -13.06 -3.08 0.22
N PRO A 112 -13.24 -4.08 -0.67
CA PRO A 112 -13.69 -3.94 -2.06
C PRO A 112 -15.20 -3.66 -2.20
N ALA A 113 -16.00 -3.81 -1.14
CA ALA A 113 -17.44 -3.51 -1.12
C ALA A 113 -17.87 -2.67 0.10
N ASN A 114 -18.76 -1.71 -0.09
CA ASN A 114 -19.47 -1.02 1.00
C ASN A 114 -20.74 -1.80 1.37
N VAL A 115 -20.57 -2.77 2.26
CA VAL A 115 -21.66 -3.62 2.79
C VAL A 115 -21.45 -3.91 4.28
N GLY A 116 -22.52 -4.28 4.99
CA GLY A 116 -22.45 -4.57 6.42
C GLY A 116 -21.69 -5.85 6.80
N GLY A 117 -21.53 -6.79 5.86
CA GLY A 117 -20.92 -8.11 6.09
C GLY A 117 -20.48 -8.77 4.78
N ASN A 118 -20.73 -10.07 4.63
CA ASN A 118 -20.42 -10.83 3.41
C ASN A 118 -21.59 -10.77 2.40
N LEU A 119 -21.26 -10.91 1.12
CA LEU A 119 -22.19 -11.04 0.00
C LEU A 119 -22.76 -12.48 -0.09
N ALA A 120 -23.65 -12.71 -1.05
CA ALA A 120 -24.21 -14.03 -1.32
C ALA A 120 -23.22 -14.95 -2.06
N GLY A 121 -23.44 -16.27 -1.95
CA GLY A 121 -22.65 -17.28 -2.63
C GLY A 121 -21.37 -17.72 -1.89
N GLY A 122 -20.49 -18.41 -2.62
CA GLY A 122 -19.24 -18.99 -2.10
C GLY A 122 -18.00 -18.44 -2.80
N PRO A 123 -16.89 -19.21 -2.89
CA PRO A 123 -15.61 -18.73 -3.41
C PRO A 123 -15.65 -18.37 -4.90
N ASP A 124 -16.50 -19.02 -5.69
CA ASP A 124 -16.62 -18.81 -7.14
C ASP A 124 -17.73 -17.80 -7.51
N ALA A 125 -18.29 -17.06 -6.54
CA ALA A 125 -19.42 -16.18 -6.77
C ALA A 125 -19.02 -14.88 -7.50
N ASP A 126 -19.47 -14.70 -8.73
CA ASP A 126 -19.43 -13.38 -9.39
C ASP A 126 -20.56 -12.49 -8.84
N ASN A 127 -20.21 -11.65 -7.86
CA ASN A 127 -21.10 -10.63 -7.31
C ASN A 127 -21.06 -9.30 -8.10
N ASN A 128 -20.52 -9.30 -9.34
CA ASN A 128 -20.19 -8.10 -10.14
C ASN A 128 -19.34 -7.09 -9.35
N LEU A 129 -18.44 -7.59 -8.50
CA LEU A 129 -17.65 -6.75 -7.61
C LEU A 129 -16.50 -6.11 -8.39
N GLN A 130 -16.37 -4.78 -8.30
CA GLN A 130 -15.45 -4.02 -9.15
C GLN A 130 -14.89 -2.76 -8.46
N LEU A 131 -13.65 -2.41 -8.81
CA LEU A 131 -12.96 -1.18 -8.38
C LEU A 131 -12.39 -0.45 -9.60
N ASP A 132 -12.70 0.84 -9.75
CA ASP A 132 -12.30 1.65 -10.89
C ASP A 132 -11.01 2.45 -10.62
N PHE A 133 -10.05 2.41 -11.54
CA PHE A 133 -8.76 3.10 -11.38
C PHE A 133 -8.20 3.66 -12.70
N VAL A 134 -7.17 4.48 -12.60
CA VAL A 134 -6.45 5.08 -13.74
C VAL A 134 -4.96 4.81 -13.55
N ILE A 135 -4.21 4.61 -14.64
CA ILE A 135 -2.75 4.64 -14.61
C ILE A 135 -2.30 6.12 -14.70
N PRO A 136 -1.67 6.71 -13.65
CA PRO A 136 -1.38 8.15 -13.63
C PRO A 136 -0.36 8.61 -14.68
N GLU A 137 -0.39 9.89 -15.06
CA GLU A 137 0.46 10.44 -16.15
C GLU A 137 1.98 10.35 -15.88
N ASN A 138 2.39 10.18 -14.63
CA ASN A 138 3.79 10.02 -14.23
C ASN A 138 4.23 8.54 -14.04
N ILE A 139 3.43 7.56 -14.48
CA ILE A 139 3.90 6.19 -14.75
C ILE A 139 4.43 6.14 -16.19
N HIS A 140 5.60 5.53 -16.41
CA HIS A 140 6.15 5.35 -17.75
C HIS A 140 5.50 4.16 -18.47
N SER A 141 5.51 4.17 -19.81
CA SER A 141 5.16 2.97 -20.60
C SER A 141 6.15 1.83 -20.31
N GLY A 142 5.66 0.63 -20.09
CA GLY A 142 6.48 -0.51 -19.67
C GLY A 142 5.66 -1.70 -19.16
N ARG A 143 6.33 -2.78 -18.78
CA ARG A 143 5.70 -3.95 -18.15
C ARG A 143 5.81 -3.81 -16.63
N TYR A 144 4.74 -4.13 -15.91
CA TYR A 144 4.66 -3.99 -14.46
C TYR A 144 3.93 -5.18 -13.85
N THR A 145 4.23 -5.49 -12.58
CA THR A 145 3.28 -6.19 -11.72
C THR A 145 2.34 -5.17 -11.07
N LEU A 146 1.04 -5.32 -11.29
CA LEU A 146 0.00 -4.63 -10.51
C LEU A 146 -0.40 -5.53 -9.33
N ALA A 147 -0.28 -5.02 -8.11
CA ALA A 147 -0.83 -5.62 -6.91
C ALA A 147 -2.10 -4.90 -6.46
N TRP A 148 -3.12 -5.68 -6.11
CA TRP A 148 -4.17 -5.29 -5.18
C TRP A 148 -3.79 -5.79 -3.80
N THR A 149 -3.87 -4.91 -2.80
CA THR A 149 -3.78 -5.27 -1.39
C THR A 149 -5.02 -4.80 -0.65
N TRP A 150 -5.51 -5.59 0.30
CA TRP A 150 -6.71 -5.30 1.08
C TRP A 150 -6.55 -5.69 2.54
N PHE A 151 -6.98 -4.80 3.43
CA PHE A 151 -7.01 -4.96 4.88
C PHE A 151 -8.47 -4.95 5.31
N ASN A 152 -8.94 -6.10 5.80
CA ASN A 152 -10.35 -6.37 6.06
C ASN A 152 -10.88 -5.70 7.34
N ARG A 153 -12.08 -5.15 7.28
CA ARG A 153 -12.68 -4.45 8.43
C ARG A 153 -13.07 -5.40 9.57
N ILE A 154 -13.79 -6.48 9.27
CA ILE A 154 -14.35 -7.42 10.25
C ILE A 154 -13.61 -8.76 10.20
N GLY A 155 -13.48 -9.46 11.33
CA GLY A 155 -12.92 -10.80 11.44
C GLY A 155 -11.46 -10.83 11.89
N ASN A 156 -10.73 -11.89 11.51
CA ASN A 156 -9.28 -11.98 11.71
C ASN A 156 -8.55 -10.74 11.19
N ARG A 157 -7.40 -10.40 11.75
CA ARG A 157 -6.57 -9.29 11.26
C ARG A 157 -5.69 -9.81 10.12
N GLU A 158 -6.15 -9.64 8.88
CA GLU A 158 -5.58 -10.28 7.69
C GLU A 158 -5.09 -9.25 6.65
N MET A 159 -4.20 -9.67 5.75
CA MET A 159 -3.81 -8.90 4.56
C MET A 159 -3.97 -9.80 3.34
N TYR A 160 -4.85 -9.40 2.42
CA TYR A 160 -5.01 -10.05 1.14
C TYR A 160 -4.10 -9.37 0.13
N MET A 161 -3.52 -10.16 -0.77
CA MET A 161 -2.72 -9.65 -1.88
C MET A 161 -2.90 -10.54 -3.11
N ASN A 162 -3.24 -9.94 -4.25
CA ASN A 162 -3.20 -10.61 -5.56
C ASN A 162 -2.39 -9.74 -6.52
N CYS A 163 -1.68 -10.39 -7.44
CA CYS A 163 -0.79 -9.74 -8.40
C CYS A 163 -1.10 -10.19 -9.82
N ALA A 164 -1.08 -9.24 -10.76
CA ALA A 164 -1.29 -9.50 -12.18
C ALA A 164 -0.21 -8.80 -13.03
N PRO A 165 0.27 -9.42 -14.12
CA PRO A 165 1.12 -8.76 -15.10
C PRO A 165 0.28 -7.79 -15.93
N ILE A 166 0.74 -6.54 -16.04
CA ILE A 166 0.14 -5.54 -16.93
C ILE A 166 1.21 -4.91 -17.81
N THR A 167 0.79 -4.44 -18.98
CA THR A 167 1.62 -3.60 -19.85
C THR A 167 0.99 -2.21 -19.97
N VAL A 168 1.70 -1.20 -19.47
CA VAL A 168 1.31 0.21 -19.55
C VAL A 168 1.77 0.78 -20.87
N THR A 169 0.86 1.47 -21.55
CA THR A 169 1.09 2.13 -22.85
C THR A 169 0.71 3.61 -22.77
N SER A 170 1.29 4.41 -23.66
CA SER A 170 1.03 5.85 -23.72
C SER A 170 -0.44 6.15 -24.03
N GLY A 171 -1.00 7.10 -23.29
CA GLY A 171 -2.31 7.68 -23.61
C GLY A 171 -2.26 8.37 -24.98
N SER A 172 -3.39 8.39 -25.69
CA SER A 172 -3.48 8.89 -27.08
C SER A 172 -3.52 10.42 -27.17
N SER A 173 -2.76 11.12 -26.32
CA SER A 173 -2.66 12.58 -26.23
C SER A 173 -1.23 13.05 -26.54
N PRO A 174 -0.98 13.68 -27.70
CA PRO A 174 0.33 14.26 -28.03
C PRO A 174 0.69 15.51 -27.21
N GLN A 175 -0.26 16.06 -26.42
CA GLN A 175 -0.19 17.44 -25.92
C GLN A 175 0.37 17.60 -24.49
N SER A 176 0.25 16.61 -23.58
CA SER A 176 0.68 16.75 -22.18
C SER A 176 2.16 16.41 -21.92
N TYR A 177 2.85 15.76 -22.88
CA TYR A 177 4.23 15.27 -22.80
C TYR A 177 5.33 16.33 -22.59
N LYS A 178 5.00 17.61 -22.35
CA LYS A 178 5.97 18.71 -22.18
C LYS A 178 5.65 19.73 -21.06
N SER A 179 4.69 19.48 -20.17
CA SER A 179 4.33 20.45 -19.12
C SER A 179 4.17 19.91 -17.70
N MET A 180 4.32 18.60 -17.46
CA MET A 180 4.26 18.00 -16.11
C MET A 180 5.52 17.23 -15.71
N GLN A 181 6.69 17.66 -16.21
CA GLN A 181 7.98 17.11 -15.78
C GLN A 181 8.36 17.54 -14.34
N ASP A 182 7.88 18.70 -13.90
CA ASP A 182 8.21 19.34 -12.60
C ASP A 182 7.21 19.02 -11.46
N GLN A 183 6.23 18.14 -11.69
CA GLN A 183 5.40 17.55 -10.64
C GLN A 183 5.80 16.09 -10.46
N THR A 184 6.90 15.86 -9.74
CA THR A 184 7.33 14.52 -9.33
C THR A 184 6.36 13.97 -8.28
N ALA A 185 5.19 13.52 -8.72
CA ALA A 185 4.18 12.92 -7.86
C ALA A 185 4.76 11.62 -7.26
N SER A 186 5.24 11.75 -6.03
CA SER A 186 5.96 10.71 -5.29
C SER A 186 5.00 9.61 -4.85
N PHE A 187 4.84 8.59 -5.70
CA PHE A 187 4.12 7.36 -5.35
C PHE A 187 4.73 6.78 -4.05
N PRO A 188 3.98 6.73 -2.93
CA PRO A 188 4.54 6.23 -1.69
C PRO A 188 4.72 4.71 -1.77
N PRO A 189 5.70 4.15 -1.05
CA PRO A 189 5.77 2.72 -0.79
C PRO A 189 4.49 2.17 -0.17
N MET A 190 4.01 1.06 -0.73
CA MET A 190 2.82 0.32 -0.32
C MET A 190 2.81 -0.01 1.18
N PHE A 191 1.65 0.11 1.80
CA PHE A 191 1.42 -0.22 3.19
C PHE A 191 1.38 -1.73 3.41
N ILE A 192 2.01 -2.21 4.49
CA ILE A 192 2.12 -3.62 4.85
C ILE A 192 1.85 -3.74 6.35
N ALA A 193 0.86 -4.55 6.70
CA ALA A 193 0.43 -4.83 8.07
C ALA A 193 -0.13 -6.28 8.13
N ASN A 194 -0.47 -6.77 9.32
CA ASN A 194 -1.05 -8.09 9.60
C ASN A 194 -0.16 -9.32 9.27
N ILE A 195 0.88 -9.15 8.46
CA ILE A 195 1.86 -10.20 8.08
C ILE A 195 3.28 -9.94 8.63
N ASN A 196 3.48 -8.79 9.28
CA ASN A 196 4.80 -8.28 9.68
C ASN A 196 4.87 -7.88 11.16
N GLY A 197 3.84 -8.15 11.97
CA GLY A 197 3.80 -7.76 13.39
C GLY A 197 3.29 -6.34 13.68
N CYS A 198 2.94 -5.52 12.68
CA CYS A 198 2.05 -4.37 12.88
C CYS A 198 0.61 -4.81 12.60
N ILE A 199 -0.23 -4.87 13.62
CA ILE A 199 -1.57 -5.45 13.56
C ILE A 199 -2.64 -4.36 13.48
N THR A 200 -3.52 -4.42 12.48
CA THR A 200 -4.61 -3.45 12.29
C THR A 200 -5.70 -3.60 13.35
N LYS A 201 -6.42 -2.52 13.64
CA LYS A 201 -7.60 -2.51 14.52
C LYS A 201 -8.79 -3.19 13.82
N GLU A 202 -9.61 -3.93 14.55
CA GLU A 202 -10.86 -4.51 14.03
C GLU A 202 -12.00 -3.48 14.03
N GLY A 203 -12.97 -3.66 13.12
CA GLY A 203 -14.23 -2.91 13.06
C GLY A 203 -14.14 -1.61 12.26
N VAL A 204 -12.92 -1.13 11.99
CA VAL A 204 -12.61 0.12 11.29
C VAL A 204 -12.11 -0.09 9.87
N ASP A 205 -12.50 0.80 8.96
CA ASP A 205 -11.87 1.02 7.67
C ASP A 205 -10.57 1.83 7.92
N ILE A 206 -9.38 1.23 7.71
CA ILE A 206 -8.11 1.92 8.04
C ILE A 206 -7.81 3.08 7.08
N ARG A 207 -7.12 4.10 7.60
CA ARG A 207 -6.42 5.11 6.79
C ARG A 207 -4.99 4.67 6.55
N PHE A 208 -4.39 5.04 5.42
CA PHE A 208 -2.99 4.76 5.14
C PHE A 208 -2.12 5.95 5.56
N PRO A 209 -0.96 5.76 6.23
CA PRO A 209 -0.07 6.87 6.60
C PRO A 209 0.41 7.70 5.39
N ARG A 210 0.44 7.08 4.21
CA ARG A 210 0.75 7.72 2.93
C ARG A 210 -0.13 7.08 1.85
N PRO A 211 -1.35 7.61 1.61
CA PRO A 211 -2.30 7.04 0.64
C PRO A 211 -1.96 7.42 -0.81
N GLY A 212 -1.03 8.34 -1.02
CA GLY A 212 -0.74 8.95 -2.32
C GLY A 212 -1.67 10.13 -2.62
N SER A 213 -1.66 10.60 -3.87
CA SER A 213 -2.48 11.74 -4.32
C SER A 213 -3.87 11.35 -4.85
N ILE A 214 -4.15 10.05 -5.00
CA ILE A 214 -5.42 9.52 -5.52
C ILE A 214 -6.04 8.64 -4.43
N ILE A 215 -7.01 9.21 -3.72
CA ILE A 215 -7.71 8.59 -2.59
C ILE A 215 -9.20 8.54 -2.91
N GLU A 216 -9.86 7.44 -2.56
CA GLU A 216 -11.30 7.26 -2.74
C GLU A 216 -11.95 6.71 -1.46
N HIS A 217 -13.10 7.26 -1.08
CA HIS A 217 -13.81 6.92 0.17
C HIS A 217 -15.13 6.19 -0.13
N ASN A 218 -15.01 4.92 -0.53
CA ASN A 218 -16.12 3.98 -0.75
C ASN A 218 -17.03 3.76 0.48
N GLY A 219 -16.53 3.95 1.70
CA GLY A 219 -17.12 3.43 2.95
C GLY A 219 -18.22 4.27 3.59
N GLN A 220 -18.72 3.77 4.73
CA GLN A 220 -19.52 4.59 5.65
C GLN A 220 -18.56 5.46 6.48
N PRO A 221 -18.73 6.79 6.57
CA PRO A 221 -17.80 7.65 7.31
C PRO A 221 -17.59 7.24 8.77
N ASN A 222 -18.61 6.68 9.42
CA ASN A 222 -18.53 6.19 10.81
C ASN A 222 -17.66 4.93 11.00
N ASN A 223 -17.31 4.23 9.93
CA ASN A 223 -16.35 3.12 9.98
C ASN A 223 -14.91 3.60 9.84
N LEU A 224 -14.68 4.78 9.25
CA LEU A 224 -13.35 5.26 8.87
C LEU A 224 -12.53 5.60 10.13
N LEU A 225 -11.29 5.10 10.17
CA LEU A 225 -10.37 5.36 11.27
C LEU A 225 -10.18 6.88 11.48
N GLN A 226 -10.14 7.30 12.75
CA GLN A 226 -9.90 8.70 13.09
C GLN A 226 -8.47 9.10 12.68
N GLU A 227 -8.27 10.33 12.22
CA GLU A 227 -6.98 10.80 11.66
C GLU A 227 -5.85 10.83 12.70
N VAL A 228 -6.18 10.82 13.99
CA VAL A 228 -5.23 10.73 15.11
C VAL A 228 -4.90 9.30 15.55
N GLU A 229 -5.63 8.29 15.08
CA GLU A 229 -5.37 6.89 15.42
C GLU A 229 -4.37 6.25 14.44
N PRO A 230 -3.38 5.46 14.93
CA PRO A 230 -2.45 4.75 14.05
C PRO A 230 -3.16 3.61 13.29
N PRO A 231 -2.74 3.29 12.05
CA PRO A 231 -3.41 2.27 11.23
C PRO A 231 -3.24 0.85 11.75
N CYS A 232 -2.15 0.60 12.48
CA CYS A 232 -1.80 -0.65 13.11
C CYS A 232 -0.94 -0.41 14.35
N THR A 233 -0.93 -1.37 15.26
CA THR A 233 -0.15 -1.36 16.51
C THR A 233 0.81 -2.54 16.55
N GLY A 234 2.00 -2.35 17.14
CA GLY A 234 3.07 -3.34 17.15
C GLY A 234 4.27 -2.88 16.31
N THR A 235 5.27 -3.74 16.18
CA THR A 235 6.56 -3.42 15.55
C THR A 235 6.74 -4.22 14.26
N PRO A 236 6.87 -3.58 13.08
CA PRO A 236 7.13 -4.30 11.84
C PRO A 236 8.49 -5.03 11.88
N THR A 237 8.46 -6.36 11.71
CA THR A 237 9.64 -7.23 11.65
C THR A 237 10.36 -7.17 10.30
N PHE A 238 9.65 -6.73 9.24
CA PHE A 238 10.20 -6.39 7.93
C PHE A 238 9.49 -5.17 7.34
N THR A 239 10.10 -4.54 6.32
CA THR A 239 9.58 -3.35 5.59
C THR A 239 9.31 -2.08 6.45
N ALA A 240 9.86 -2.01 7.66
CA ALA A 240 9.59 -0.96 8.65
C ALA A 240 9.92 0.49 8.21
N LEU A 241 10.90 0.68 7.31
CA LEU A 241 11.56 1.95 6.96
C LEU A 241 10.71 3.01 6.23
N ALA A 242 9.38 2.89 6.24
CA ALA A 242 8.53 3.77 5.44
C ALA A 242 7.12 4.04 6.01
N ALA A 243 6.67 3.35 7.07
CA ALA A 243 5.27 3.37 7.50
C ALA A 243 5.00 4.10 8.84
N ILE A 244 6.03 4.49 9.59
CA ILE A 244 5.90 4.90 11.01
C ILE A 244 6.41 6.32 11.31
N GLU A 245 7.27 6.91 10.47
CA GLU A 245 7.97 8.16 10.80
C GLU A 245 7.07 9.41 10.96
N SER A 246 5.82 9.37 10.49
CA SER A 246 4.90 10.52 10.54
C SER A 246 4.50 10.95 11.96
N ASN A 247 4.43 10.03 12.92
CA ASN A 247 3.76 10.30 14.20
C ASN A 247 4.73 10.57 15.37
N ILE A 248 6.05 10.48 15.16
CA ILE A 248 7.06 10.67 16.22
C ILE A 248 7.65 12.10 16.23
N LEU A 249 7.76 12.73 15.06
CA LEU A 249 8.49 14.00 14.90
C LEU A 249 7.78 15.23 15.49
N ASP A 250 6.43 15.27 15.48
CA ASP A 250 5.69 16.40 16.05
C ASP A 250 5.56 16.31 17.59
N ALA A 251 5.46 15.10 18.16
CA ALA A 251 5.48 14.90 19.61
C ALA A 251 6.79 15.43 20.22
N ALA A 252 7.93 15.13 19.58
CA ALA A 252 9.25 15.61 20.00
C ALA A 252 9.46 17.13 19.87
N ARG A 253 8.54 17.85 19.22
CA ARG A 253 8.59 19.31 19.05
C ARG A 253 7.79 20.10 20.09
N SER A 254 6.92 19.43 20.86
CA SER A 254 6.06 20.11 21.84
C SER A 254 6.70 20.33 23.22
N ASP A 255 7.84 19.70 23.50
CA ASP A 255 8.36 19.54 24.88
C ASP A 255 9.69 20.28 25.15
N LEU A 256 10.02 21.29 24.34
CA LEU A 256 11.20 22.15 24.52
C LEU A 256 10.85 23.64 24.47
N GLY A 257 9.85 24.02 25.28
CA GLY A 257 9.51 25.41 25.58
C GLY A 257 10.34 25.98 26.74
N GLU A 258 11.14 27.00 26.43
CA GLU A 258 11.76 28.02 27.32
C GLU A 258 12.21 27.64 28.76
N THR A 259 13.50 27.84 29.01
CA THR A 259 13.97 28.47 30.27
C THR A 259 15.15 29.39 29.95
N ILE A 260 15.15 30.61 30.51
CA ILE A 260 16.02 31.72 30.07
C ILE A 260 16.98 32.16 31.19
N SER A 261 18.26 32.34 30.84
CA SER A 261 19.32 33.07 31.59
C SER A 261 19.78 32.51 32.96
N SER A 262 20.92 32.91 33.55
CA SER A 262 22.28 33.35 33.10
C SER A 262 23.14 33.60 34.38
N SER A 263 24.42 34.01 34.44
CA SER A 263 25.50 34.34 33.47
C SER A 263 26.86 34.33 34.21
N THR A 264 27.99 33.99 33.56
CA THR A 264 29.32 34.52 33.96
C THR A 264 30.30 34.56 32.77
N SER A 265 31.42 35.29 32.91
CA SER A 265 32.19 35.88 31.81
C SER A 265 33.70 35.65 31.90
N SER A 266 34.36 35.42 30.75
CA SER A 266 35.70 35.93 30.32
C SER A 266 36.28 35.08 29.17
N ALA A 267 37.10 35.56 28.23
CA ALA A 267 37.31 36.92 27.70
C ALA A 267 37.90 36.82 26.26
N LEU A 268 37.81 37.88 25.46
CA LEU A 268 38.36 37.96 24.08
C LEU A 268 39.84 38.43 24.07
N PRO A 269 40.64 38.06 23.05
CA PRO A 269 40.83 39.01 21.93
C PRO A 269 40.87 38.36 20.52
N ARG A 270 41.12 39.19 19.50
CA ARG A 270 40.80 38.97 18.07
C ARG A 270 42.00 39.30 17.16
N ILE A 271 42.39 38.40 16.26
CA ILE A 271 43.37 38.63 15.17
C ILE A 271 42.81 37.94 13.91
N GLN A 272 42.22 38.68 12.96
CA GLN A 272 42.84 39.25 11.76
C GLN A 272 43.44 38.22 10.78
N SER A 273 42.81 38.07 9.62
CA SER A 273 43.30 37.32 8.46
C SER A 273 43.92 38.28 7.42
N PRO A 274 45.09 37.96 6.84
CA PRO A 274 45.62 38.69 5.67
C PRO A 274 45.01 38.17 4.35
N ALA A 275 45.17 38.95 3.28
CA ALA A 275 44.69 38.64 1.92
C ALA A 275 45.80 38.81 0.87
N CYS A 276 45.49 38.48 -0.40
CA CYS A 276 46.39 38.51 -1.58
C CYS A 276 47.55 37.48 -1.56
N SER A 277 48.20 37.14 -2.69
CA SER A 277 48.10 37.70 -4.05
C SER A 277 48.18 36.62 -5.14
N CYS A 278 47.72 36.96 -6.36
CA CYS A 278 47.86 36.13 -7.55
C CYS A 278 49.31 36.12 -8.09
N ARG A 279 49.69 35.04 -8.78
CA ARG A 279 50.63 35.12 -9.93
C ARG A 279 50.34 34.02 -10.94
N ALA A 280 50.38 34.36 -12.22
CA ALA A 280 50.17 33.42 -13.32
C ALA A 280 51.49 33.10 -14.04
N LEU A 281 51.58 31.91 -14.64
CA LEU A 281 52.55 31.57 -15.67
C LEU A 281 51.83 30.96 -16.88
N ARG A 282 52.33 31.24 -18.09
CA ARG A 282 51.78 30.75 -19.35
C ARG A 282 52.61 29.57 -19.88
N ARG A 283 51.91 28.69 -20.60
CA ARG A 283 52.31 27.89 -21.77
C ARG A 283 53.82 27.81 -22.09
N ASN A 284 54.26 26.60 -22.44
CA ASN A 284 54.44 26.34 -23.88
C ASN A 284 53.97 24.94 -24.28
N SER A 285 53.68 24.77 -25.55
CA SER A 285 53.41 23.48 -26.21
C SER A 285 54.55 23.23 -27.19
N ASP A 286 54.95 21.97 -27.39
CA ASP A 286 55.77 21.63 -28.55
C ASP A 286 55.58 20.18 -29.02
N TYR A 287 55.95 19.95 -30.29
CA TYR A 287 55.72 18.74 -31.08
C TYR A 287 56.38 17.46 -30.52
N ARG A 288 55.64 16.33 -30.52
CA ARG A 288 55.66 15.36 -31.64
C ARG A 288 54.51 14.36 -31.58
#